data_AF-A0A7J7LCB0-F1
#
_entry.id   AF-A0A7J7LCB0-F1
#
_cell.length_a   1.000
_cell.length_b   1.000
_cell.length_c   1.000
_cell.angle_alpha   90.00
_cell.angle_beta   90.00
_cell.angle_gamma   90.00
#
_symmetry.space_group_name_H-M   'P 1'
#
loop_
_entity.id
_entity.type
_entity.pdbx_description
1 polymer ?
#
loop_
_entity_poly.entity_id
_entity_poly.type
_entity_poly.pdbx_seq_one_letter_code
_entity_poly.pdbx_strand_id
1 'polypeptide(L)'
;MVAERALFLWNNDHIVGLIAQNRKVILPIIFEALEKNIRSHWNQAVNGLTGNVRKMFLDMDTDLFEECQRAYIEKEETAQDREEKRELTWKRLKAVATEKYG
;
A
#
# COMPACT_ATOMS: atom_id res chain seq x y z
N MET A 1 12.73 2.05 15.27
CA MET A 1 12.66 3.43 15.80
C MET A 1 11.82 4.39 14.95
N VAL A 2 12.04 4.60 13.64
CA VAL A 2 11.24 5.58 12.86
C VAL A 2 9.78 5.12 12.66
N ALA A 3 9.55 3.93 12.12
CA ALA A 3 8.19 3.40 11.88
C ALA A 3 7.37 3.31 13.18
N GLU A 4 8.00 2.83 14.25
CA GLU A 4 7.42 2.74 15.58
C GLU A 4 7.01 4.13 16.13
N ARG A 5 7.91 5.12 16.10
CA ARG A 5 7.60 6.49 16.55
C ARG A 5 6.51 7.15 15.71
N ALA A 6 6.48 6.90 14.40
CA ALA A 6 5.39 7.38 13.54
C ALA A 6 4.06 6.70 13.89
N LEU A 7 4.08 5.40 14.20
CA LEU A 7 2.88 4.64 14.60
C LEU A 7 2.38 5.01 16.00
N PHE A 8 3.23 5.57 16.87
CA PHE A 8 2.80 6.08 18.17
C PHE A 8 1.90 7.32 18.09
N LEU A 9 1.91 8.07 16.98
CA LEU A 9 0.99 9.21 16.78
C LEU A 9 -0.48 8.78 16.81
N TRP A 10 -0.76 7.50 16.52
CA TRP A 10 -2.09 6.91 16.52
C TRP A 10 -2.61 6.57 17.92
N ASN A 11 -1.76 6.68 18.95
CA ASN A 11 -2.17 6.56 20.35
C ASN A 11 -2.55 7.93 20.97
N ASN A 12 -2.49 9.02 20.20
CA ASN A 12 -2.87 10.34 20.66
C ASN A 12 -4.30 10.67 20.18
N ASP A 13 -5.25 10.72 21.11
CA ASP A 13 -6.67 10.95 20.82
C ASP A 13 -6.93 12.26 20.05
N HIS A 14 -6.12 13.30 20.29
CA HIS A 14 -6.26 14.56 19.55
C HIS A 14 -5.86 14.40 18.09
N ILE A 15 -4.74 13.73 17.83
CA ILE A 15 -4.28 13.43 16.47
C ILE A 15 -5.28 12.51 15.76
N VAL A 16 -5.73 11.44 16.44
CA VAL A 16 -6.75 10.52 15.90
C VAL A 16 -8.05 11.27 15.58
N GLY A 17 -8.48 12.19 16.44
CA GLY A 17 -9.65 13.03 16.20
C GLY A 17 -9.53 13.89 14.93
N LEU A 18 -8.37 14.52 14.72
CA LEU A 18 -8.10 15.28 13.49
C LEU A 18 -8.05 14.38 12.26
N ILE A 19 -7.46 13.19 12.37
CA ILE A 19 -7.42 12.20 11.29
C ILE A 19 -8.83 11.75 10.94
N ALA A 20 -9.70 11.50 11.93
CA ALA A 20 -11.07 11.08 11.72
C ALA A 20 -11.92 12.12 10.97
N GLN A 21 -11.70 13.40 11.27
CA GLN A 21 -12.35 14.51 10.55
C GLN A 21 -11.89 14.61 9.09
N ASN A 22 -10.64 14.23 8.81
CA ASN A 22 -10.01 14.35 7.48
C ASN A 22 -9.82 13.00 6.78
N ARG A 23 -10.47 11.94 7.26
CA ARG A 23 -10.23 10.55 6.84
C ARG A 23 -10.39 10.32 5.35
N LYS A 24 -11.31 11.04 4.69
CA LYS A 24 -11.55 10.97 3.23
C LYS A 24 -10.33 11.36 2.40
N VAL A 25 -9.43 12.16 2.95
CA VAL A 25 -8.17 12.56 2.30
C VAL A 25 -7.02 11.70 2.79
N ILE A 26 -6.95 11.46 4.11
CA ILE A 26 -5.81 10.78 4.73
C ILE A 26 -5.77 9.29 4.38
N LEU A 27 -6.91 8.59 4.49
CA LEU A 27 -6.94 7.13 4.31
C LEU A 27 -6.45 6.71 2.92
N PRO A 28 -6.94 7.28 1.79
CA PRO A 28 -6.44 6.92 0.46
C PRO A 28 -4.92 7.10 0.29
N ILE A 29 -4.31 8.09 0.95
CA ILE A 29 -2.87 8.39 0.84
C ILE A 29 -2.03 7.32 1.52
N ILE A 30 -2.45 6.86 2.70
CA ILE A 30 -1.65 5.95 3.53
C ILE A 30 -2.02 4.47 3.33
N PHE A 31 -3.17 4.17 2.72
CA PHE A 31 -3.71 2.82 2.59
C PHE A 31 -2.70 1.81 2.01
N GLU A 32 -2.08 2.16 0.88
CA GLU A 32 -1.09 1.31 0.22
C GLU A 32 0.10 0.99 1.12
N ALA A 33 0.56 1.96 1.92
CA ALA A 33 1.66 1.76 2.86
C ALA A 33 1.27 0.81 3.99
N LEU A 34 0.02 0.89 4.49
CA LEU A 34 -0.51 -0.03 5.49
C LEU A 34 -0.59 -1.46 4.95
N GLU A 35 -1.14 -1.65 3.75
CA GLU A 35 -1.27 -2.97 3.13
C GLU A 35 0.09 -3.62 2.86
N LYS A 36 1.06 -2.86 2.32
CA LYS A 36 2.43 -3.35 2.09
C LYS A 36 3.11 -3.77 3.39
N ASN A 37 2.98 -2.96 4.44
CA ASN A 37 3.56 -3.29 5.75
C ASN A 37 2.94 -4.56 6.34
N ILE A 38 1.63 -4.75 6.21
CA ILE A 38 0.97 -5.96 6.72
C ILE A 38 1.43 -7.22 5.98
N ARG A 39 1.61 -7.14 4.66
CA ARG A 39 2.02 -8.29 3.84
C ARG A 39 3.43 -8.79 4.15
N SER A 40 4.40 -7.91 4.39
CA SER A 40 5.81 -8.32 4.37
C SER A 40 6.76 -7.57 5.33
N HIS A 41 6.26 -6.79 6.29
CA HIS A 41 7.15 -6.11 7.23
C HIS A 41 7.87 -7.11 8.15
N TRP A 42 9.21 -7.07 8.15
CA TRP A 42 10.08 -8.02 8.88
C TRP A 42 9.96 -7.95 10.42
N ASN A 43 9.62 -6.77 10.95
CA ASN A 43 9.45 -6.57 12.39
C ASN A 43 7.98 -6.82 12.78
N GLN A 44 7.74 -7.86 13.60
CA GLN A 44 6.40 -8.24 14.05
C GLN A 44 5.69 -7.17 14.88
N ALA A 45 6.41 -6.40 15.71
CA ALA A 45 5.78 -5.34 16.50
C ALA A 45 5.25 -4.21 15.60
N VAL A 46 6.02 -3.82 14.58
CA VAL A 46 5.59 -2.83 13.59
C VAL A 46 4.42 -3.37 12.75
N ASN A 47 4.45 -4.65 12.39
CA ASN A 47 3.34 -5.29 11.69
C ASN A 47 2.04 -5.24 12.54
N GLY A 48 2.11 -5.60 13.83
CA GLY A 48 0.98 -5.52 14.75
C GLY A 48 0.44 -4.09 14.94
N LEU A 49 1.33 -3.11 15.12
CA LEU A 49 0.93 -1.69 15.20
C LEU A 49 0.24 -1.22 13.91
N THR A 50 0.75 -1.64 12.75
CA THR A 50 0.12 -1.33 11.46
C THR A 50 -1.28 -1.95 11.36
N GLY A 51 -1.45 -3.19 11.84
CA GLY A 51 -2.74 -3.87 11.91
C GLY A 51 -3.76 -3.12 12.77
N ASN A 52 -3.34 -2.57 13.91
CA ASN A 52 -4.19 -1.75 14.76
C ASN A 52 -4.66 -0.47 14.05
N VAL A 53 -3.75 0.24 13.37
CA VAL A 53 -4.10 1.44 12.59
C VAL A 53 -5.06 1.11 11.45
N ARG A 54 -4.82 0.01 10.74
CA ARG A 54 -5.72 -0.46 9.68
C ARG A 54 -7.12 -0.75 10.23
N LYS A 55 -7.22 -1.46 11.35
CA LYS A 55 -8.49 -1.76 12.00
C LYS A 55 -9.22 -0.50 12.45
N MET A 56 -8.50 0.48 12.99
CA MET A 56 -9.08 1.77 13.38
C MET A 56 -9.78 2.46 12.20
N PHE A 57 -9.19 2.43 11.00
CA PHE A 57 -9.84 3.01 9.82
C PHE A 57 -11.05 2.22 9.34
N LEU A 58 -10.97 0.89 9.39
CA LEU A 58 -12.10 0.03 9.04
C LEU A 58 -13.30 0.27 9.96
N ASP A 59 -13.05 0.36 11.26
CA ASP A 59 -14.07 0.60 12.28
C ASP A 59 -14.63 2.04 12.21
N MET A 60 -13.84 3.00 11.70
CA MET A 60 -14.21 4.41 11.59
C MET A 60 -15.10 4.72 10.39
N ASP A 61 -14.82 4.13 9.23
CA ASP A 61 -15.58 4.36 7.99
C ASP A 61 -15.40 3.16 7.05
N THR A 62 -16.27 2.18 7.17
CA THR A 62 -16.19 0.92 6.42
C THR A 62 -16.33 1.17 4.91
N ASP A 63 -17.25 2.03 4.49
CA ASP A 63 -17.49 2.30 3.07
C ASP A 63 -16.25 2.92 2.39
N LEU A 64 -15.65 3.92 3.03
CA LEU A 64 -14.41 4.54 2.55
C LEU A 64 -13.24 3.55 2.54
N PHE A 65 -13.16 2.68 3.54
CA PHE A 65 -12.13 1.65 3.62
C PHE A 65 -12.24 0.67 2.45
N GLU A 66 -13.44 0.16 2.17
CA GLU A 66 -13.69 -0.74 1.05
C GLU A 66 -13.43 -0.08 -0.30
N GLU A 67 -13.74 1.22 -0.44
CA GLU A 67 -13.38 1.99 -1.64
C GLU A 67 -11.87 2.03 -1.86
N CYS A 68 -11.10 2.35 -0.82
CA CYS A 68 -9.64 2.34 -0.87
C CYS A 68 -9.10 0.94 -1.19
N GLN A 69 -9.72 -0.10 -0.64
CA GLN A 69 -9.34 -1.49 -0.90
C GLN A 69 -9.55 -1.88 -2.37
N ARG A 70 -10.70 -1.53 -2.96
CA ARG A 70 -10.97 -1.76 -4.39
C ARG A 70 -9.97 -1.02 -5.28
N ALA A 71 -9.75 0.26 -5.02
CA ALA A 71 -8.79 1.07 -5.77
C ALA A 71 -7.36 0.53 -5.67
N TYR A 72 -6.97 -0.01 -4.50
CA TYR A 72 -5.67 -0.64 -4.32
C TYR A 72 -5.53 -1.94 -5.13
N ILE A 73 -6.56 -2.80 -5.15
CA ILE A 73 -6.55 -4.04 -5.94
C ILE A 73 -6.43 -3.73 -7.44
N GLU A 74 -7.25 -2.82 -7.96
CA GLU A 74 -7.21 -2.40 -9.38
C GLU A 74 -5.83 -1.85 -9.77
N LYS A 75 -5.20 -1.08 -8.88
CA LYS A 75 -3.85 -0.54 -9.08
C LYS A 75 -2.80 -1.66 -9.15
N GLU A 76 -2.89 -2.68 -8.30
CA GLU A 76 -1.95 -3.81 -8.29
C GLU A 76 -2.09 -4.65 -9.56
N GLU A 77 -3.31 -4.94 -10.00
CA GLU A 77 -3.58 -5.64 -11.27
C GLU A 77 -3.01 -4.87 -12.46
N THR A 78 -3.29 -3.55 -12.52
CA THR A 78 -2.75 -2.69 -13.58
C THR A 78 -1.22 -2.63 -13.55
N ALA A 79 -0.60 -2.69 -12.37
CA ALA A 79 0.86 -2.70 -12.24
C ALA A 79 1.47 -4.01 -12.74
N GLN A 80 0.82 -5.15 -12.47
CA GLN A 80 1.22 -6.47 -12.98
C GLN A 80 1.16 -6.51 -14.51
N ASP A 81 0.06 -6.07 -15.11
CA ASP A 81 -0.10 -5.97 -16.57
C ASP A 81 1.01 -5.14 -17.22
N ARG A 82 1.40 -4.02 -16.58
CA ARG A 82 2.49 -3.17 -17.07
C ARG A 82 3.83 -3.88 -16.99
N GLU A 83 4.09 -4.63 -15.92
CA GLU A 83 5.32 -5.40 -15.78
C GLU A 83 5.40 -6.52 -16.82
N GLU A 84 4.32 -7.26 -17.05
CA GLU A 84 4.29 -8.31 -18.08
C GLU A 84 4.53 -7.75 -19.49
N LYS A 85 3.93 -6.60 -19.81
CA LYS A 85 4.18 -5.90 -21.08
C LYS A 85 5.64 -5.45 -21.20
N ARG A 86 6.25 -4.97 -20.11
CA ARG A 86 7.68 -4.63 -20.07
C ARG A 86 8.54 -5.87 -20.36
N GLU A 87 8.29 -6.97 -19.66
CA GLU A 87 9.02 -8.24 -19.82
C GLU A 87 8.92 -8.80 -21.24
N LEU A 88 7.72 -8.80 -21.84
CA LEU A 88 7.53 -9.24 -23.23
C LEU A 88 8.30 -8.36 -24.22
N THR A 89 8.31 -7.04 -24.00
CA THR A 89 9.07 -6.10 -24.84
C THR A 89 10.57 -6.36 -24.73
N TRP A 90 11.09 -6.57 -23.52
CA TRP A 90 12.50 -6.92 -23.29
C TRP A 90 12.89 -8.25 -23.93
N LYS A 91 12.03 -9.28 -23.87
CA LYS A 91 12.27 -10.57 -24.54
C LYS A 91 12.37 -10.42 -26.05
N ARG A 92 11.47 -9.64 -26.67
CA ARG A 92 11.52 -9.36 -28.12
C ARG A 92 12.80 -8.61 -28.52
N LEU A 93 13.18 -7.59 -27.75
CA LEU A 93 14.43 -6.83 -28.00
C LEU A 93 15.67 -7.73 -27.90
N LYS A 94 15.72 -8.61 -26.90
CA LYS A 94 16.82 -9.58 -26.75
C LYS A 94 16.87 -10.55 -27.93
N ALA A 95 15.73 -11.09 -28.38
CA ALA A 95 15.68 -11.98 -29.53
C ALA A 95 16.21 -11.32 -30.81
N VAL A 96 15.76 -10.09 -31.11
CA VAL A 96 16.24 -9.33 -32.28
C VAL A 96 17.74 -9.04 -32.17
N ALA A 97 18.24 -8.71 -30.97
CA ALA A 97 19.68 -8.46 -30.77
C ALA A 97 20.51 -9.74 -30.99
N THR A 98 20.05 -10.89 -30.49
CA THR A 98 20.71 -12.19 -30.69
C THR A 98 20.70 -12.61 -32.17
N GLU A 99 19.64 -12.35 -32.91
CA GLU A 99 19.58 -12.65 -34.36
C GLU A 99 20.51 -11.75 -35.19
N LYS A 100 20.76 -10.51 -34.75
CA LYS A 100 21.54 -9.53 -35.52
C LYS A 100 23.04 -9.56 -35.24
N TYR A 101 23.45 -10.09 -34.09
CA TYR A 101 24.84 -10.07 -33.62
C TYR A 101 25.33 -11.43 -33.10
N GLY A 102 24.54 -12.50 -33.25
CA GLY A 102 24.88 -13.88 -32.91
C GLY A 102 25.44 -14.66 -34.08
#